data_AF-A0A841F3J9-F1
#
_entry.id   AF-A0A841F3J9-F1
#
_cell.length_a   1.000
_cell.length_b   1.000
_cell.length_c   1.000
_cell.angle_alpha   90.00
_cell.angle_beta   90.00
_cell.angle_gamma   90.00
#
_symmetry.space_group_name_H-M   'P 1'
#
loop_
_entity.id
_entity.type
_entity.pdbx_description
1 polymer ?
#
loop_
_entity_poly.entity_id
_entity_poly.type
_entity_poly.pdbx_seq_one_letter_code
_entity_poly.pdbx_strand_id
1 'polypeptide(L)'
;MKYLIINADDFGLSPGVNRGIVEAYQAGGISSTTLMVNMPGFTDAVRLARLHPGLGVGLHFNLTYGRPVSDVRLVPSLVQKDGCFFSD
;
A
#
# COMPACT_ATOMS: atom_id res chain seq x y z
N MET A 1 -29.92 -1.50 -9.00
CA MET A 1 -29.06 -1.54 -7.78
C MET A 1 -27.83 -0.68 -8.03
N LYS A 2 -27.34 0.04 -7.01
CA LYS A 2 -26.10 0.82 -7.07
C LYS A 2 -25.11 0.23 -6.07
N TYR A 3 -23.84 0.15 -6.43
CA TYR A 3 -22.75 -0.32 -5.58
C TYR A 3 -21.79 0.83 -5.33
N LEU A 4 -21.21 0.89 -4.12
CA LEU A 4 -20.21 1.87 -3.74
C LEU A 4 -19.00 1.15 -3.16
N ILE A 5 -17.82 1.48 -3.66
CA ILE A 5 -16.53 1.05 -3.10
C ILE A 5 -15.91 2.29 -2.47
N ILE A 6 -15.56 2.18 -1.18
CA ILE A 6 -14.76 3.20 -0.50
C ILE A 6 -13.40 2.55 -0.27
N ASN A 7 -12.39 3.11 -0.93
CA ASN A 7 -11.02 2.61 -0.90
C ASN A 7 -10.16 3.53 -0.03
N ALA A 8 -9.42 2.95 0.91
CA ALA A 8 -8.33 3.64 1.60
C ALA A 8 -7.00 3.37 0.87
N ASP A 9 -6.26 4.41 0.52
CA ASP A 9 -4.93 4.27 -0.07
C ASP A 9 -3.84 4.02 0.99
N ASP A 10 -2.63 3.72 0.52
CA ASP A 10 -1.41 3.64 1.32
C ASP A 10 -1.31 2.49 2.34
N PHE A 11 -2.08 1.41 2.16
CA PHE A 11 -1.86 0.21 2.97
C PHE A 11 -0.46 -0.33 2.72
N GLY A 12 0.25 -0.73 3.76
CA GLY A 12 1.67 -1.09 3.69
C GLY A 12 2.64 0.09 3.84
N LEU A 13 2.19 1.35 3.85
CA LEU A 13 3.08 2.51 4.03
C LEU A 13 3.81 2.46 5.38
N SER A 14 3.06 2.26 6.47
CA SER A 14 3.62 2.13 7.82
C SER A 14 2.67 1.34 8.74
N PRO A 15 3.14 0.79 9.87
CA PRO A 15 2.27 0.11 10.84
C PRO A 15 1.14 1.00 11.38
N GLY A 16 1.37 2.31 11.50
CA GLY A 16 0.34 3.26 11.94
C GLY A 16 -0.77 3.43 10.92
N VAL A 17 -0.41 3.60 9.64
CA VAL A 17 -1.37 3.69 8.52
C VAL A 17 -2.16 2.39 8.38
N ASN A 18 -1.48 1.24 8.45
CA ASN A 18 -2.12 -0.07 8.40
C ASN A 18 -3.20 -0.24 9.46
N ARG A 19 -2.88 0.15 10.71
CA ARG A 19 -3.81 0.08 11.83
C ARG A 19 -5.04 0.95 11.57
N GLY A 20 -4.85 2.20 11.16
CA GLY A 20 -5.95 3.11 10.85
C GLY A 20 -6.86 2.58 9.74
N ILE A 21 -6.30 1.98 8.69
CA ILE A 21 -7.07 1.35 7.61
C ILE A 21 -7.91 0.18 8.12
N VAL A 22 -7.33 -0.69 8.95
CA VAL A 22 -8.06 -1.82 9.54
C VAL A 22 -9.15 -1.34 10.50
N GLU A 23 -8.87 -0.34 11.33
CA GLU A 23 -9.87 0.27 12.22
C GLU A 23 -11.03 0.88 11.42
N ALA A 24 -10.75 1.60 10.32
CA ALA A 24 -11.76 2.16 9.44
C ALA A 24 -12.61 1.07 8.75
N TYR A 25 -12.00 -0.04 8.35
CA TYR A 25 -12.70 -1.20 7.79
C TYR A 25 -13.60 -1.86 8.84
N GLN A 26 -13.09 -2.11 10.04
CA GLN A 26 -13.85 -2.71 11.15
C GLN A 26 -15.02 -1.82 11.59
N ALA A 27 -14.88 -0.49 11.49
CA ALA A 27 -15.96 0.46 11.72
C ALA A 27 -16.99 0.53 10.58
N GLY A 28 -16.78 -0.21 9.47
CA GLY A 28 -17.68 -0.22 8.31
C GLY A 28 -17.57 1.01 7.40
N GLY A 29 -16.55 1.85 7.60
CA GLY A 29 -16.36 3.08 6.83
C GLY A 29 -15.72 2.89 5.46
N ILE A 30 -14.98 1.80 5.27
CA ILE A 30 -14.36 1.43 3.99
C ILE A 30 -14.66 -0.02 3.63
N SER A 31 -14.59 -0.33 2.34
CA SER A 31 -14.78 -1.70 1.82
C SER A 31 -13.53 -2.26 1.13
N SER A 32 -12.53 -1.42 0.84
CA SER A 32 -11.31 -1.82 0.16
C SER A 32 -10.11 -0.95 0.55
N THR A 33 -8.92 -1.44 0.21
CA THR A 33 -7.67 -0.70 0.31
C THR A 33 -6.70 -1.10 -0.80
N THR A 34 -5.66 -0.30 -1.05
CA THR A 34 -4.60 -0.60 -2.00
C THR A 34 -3.24 -0.69 -1.29
N LEU A 35 -2.50 -1.77 -1.55
CA LEU A 35 -1.25 -2.12 -0.87
C LEU A 35 -0.01 -1.64 -1.63
N MET A 36 0.82 -0.83 -0.98
CA MET A 36 2.16 -0.47 -1.40
C MET A 36 3.14 -1.58 -1.02
N VAL A 37 3.65 -2.30 -2.03
CA VAL A 37 4.47 -3.50 -1.84
C VAL A 37 5.93 -3.23 -1.46
N ASN A 38 6.40 -2.01 -1.70
CA ASN A 38 7.80 -1.62 -1.50
C ASN A 38 8.04 -0.83 -0.20
N MET A 39 7.00 -0.68 0.64
CA MET A 39 7.03 0.18 1.82
C MET A 39 7.26 -0.61 3.12
N PRO A 40 7.82 0.01 4.17
CA PRO A 40 8.21 -0.70 5.39
C PRO A 40 7.06 -1.41 6.13
N GLY A 41 5.82 -0.94 5.96
CA GLY A 41 4.63 -1.56 6.56
C GLY A 41 4.09 -2.77 5.81
N PHE A 42 4.68 -3.17 4.67
CA PHE A 42 4.16 -4.23 3.79
C PHE A 42 3.89 -5.55 4.53
N THR A 43 4.85 -6.05 5.31
CA THR A 43 4.71 -7.36 5.98
C THR A 43 3.57 -7.35 7.00
N ASP A 44 3.41 -6.26 7.75
CA ASP A 44 2.30 -6.10 8.70
C ASP A 44 0.96 -5.96 7.97
N ALA A 45 0.91 -5.22 6.86
CA ALA A 45 -0.28 -5.08 6.03
C ALA A 45 -0.75 -6.43 5.48
N VAL A 46 0.15 -7.27 4.96
CA VAL A 46 -0.17 -8.62 4.48
C VAL A 46 -0.74 -9.49 5.60
N ARG A 47 -0.14 -9.43 6.80
CA ARG A 47 -0.66 -10.15 7.98
C ARG A 47 -2.08 -9.68 8.31
N LEU A 48 -2.31 -8.39 8.35
CA LEU A 48 -3.61 -7.80 8.67
C LEU A 48 -4.68 -8.12 7.62
N ALA A 49 -4.35 -8.08 6.33
CA ALA A 49 -5.25 -8.50 5.25
C ALA A 49 -5.69 -9.96 5.41
N ARG A 50 -4.77 -10.86 5.76
CA ARG A 50 -5.09 -12.28 5.99
C ARG A 50 -6.03 -12.50 7.18
N LEU A 51 -5.95 -11.64 8.19
CA LEU A 51 -6.87 -11.67 9.34
C LEU A 51 -8.25 -11.11 9.01
N HIS A 52 -8.39 -10.35 7.92
CA HIS A 52 -9.63 -9.69 7.50
C HIS A 52 -9.96 -10.03 6.03
N PRO A 53 -10.31 -11.29 5.71
CA PRO A 53 -10.50 -11.73 4.32
C PRO A 53 -11.66 -11.03 3.58
N GLY A 54 -12.52 -10.29 4.29
CA GLY A 54 -13.57 -9.47 3.70
C GLY A 54 -13.13 -8.06 3.30
N LEU A 55 -11.91 -7.62 3.65
CA LEU A 55 -11.34 -6.36 3.18
C LEU A 55 -10.81 -6.57 1.76
N GLY A 56 -11.34 -5.84 0.78
CA GLY A 56 -10.78 -5.86 -0.57
C GLY A 56 -9.36 -5.28 -0.57
N VAL A 57 -8.39 -5.98 -1.18
CA VAL A 57 -7.00 -5.51 -1.27
C VAL A 57 -6.56 -5.47 -2.73
N GLY A 58 -6.29 -4.27 -3.23
CA GLY A 58 -5.69 -4.01 -4.54
C GLY A 58 -4.20 -3.66 -4.47
N LEU A 59 -3.58 -3.42 -5.62
CA LEU A 59 -2.20 -2.93 -5.71
C LEU A 59 -2.18 -1.40 -5.71
N HIS A 60 -1.43 -0.79 -4.79
CA HIS A 60 -1.08 0.62 -4.87
C HIS A 60 0.24 0.75 -5.63
N PHE A 61 0.15 1.01 -6.93
CA PHE A 61 1.33 1.08 -7.78
C PHE A 61 2.10 2.38 -7.50
N ASN A 62 3.33 2.24 -7.01
CA ASN A 62 4.13 3.35 -6.48
C ASN A 62 5.43 3.49 -7.27
N LEU A 63 5.71 4.72 -7.73
CA LEU A 63 6.93 5.10 -8.43
C LEU A 63 7.58 6.36 -7.83
N THR A 64 7.13 6.81 -6.65
CA THR A 64 7.56 8.08 -6.05
C THR A 64 8.05 7.96 -4.60
N TYR A 65 7.72 6.88 -3.89
CA TYR A 65 8.13 6.66 -2.50
C TYR A 65 9.04 5.44 -2.31
N GLY A 66 10.12 5.62 -1.56
CA GLY A 66 11.01 4.53 -1.17
C GLY A 66 11.86 4.00 -2.33
N ARG A 67 12.31 2.74 -2.21
CA ARG A 67 13.12 2.05 -3.24
C ARG A 67 12.23 1.14 -4.10
N PRO A 68 12.56 0.90 -5.37
CA PRO A 68 11.86 -0.10 -6.18
C PRO A 68 12.05 -1.51 -5.59
N VAL A 69 11.10 -2.40 -5.90
CA VAL A 69 11.24 -3.84 -5.62
C VAL A 69 12.24 -4.49 -6.59
N SER A 70 12.30 -3.99 -7.82
CA SER A 70 13.29 -4.43 -8.81
C SER A 70 14.69 -3.92 -8.47
N ASP A 71 15.70 -4.60 -9.02
CA ASP A 71 17.07 -4.11 -8.98
C ASP A 71 17.15 -2.72 -9.64
N VAL A 72 17.73 -1.75 -8.94
CA VAL A 72 17.89 -0.36 -9.41
C VAL A 72 18.63 -0.26 -10.74
N ARG A 73 19.50 -1.24 -11.06
CA ARG A 73 20.23 -1.32 -12.34
C ARG A 73 19.33 -1.60 -13.54
N LEU A 74 18.15 -2.18 -13.31
CA LEU A 74 17.17 -2.46 -14.36
C LEU A 74 16.21 -1.29 -14.60
N VAL A 75 16.13 -0.35 -13.66
CA VAL A 75 15.20 0.80 -13.71
C VAL A 75 15.93 2.14 -13.45
N PRO A 76 17.08 2.42 -14.10
CA PRO A 76 17.90 3.58 -13.76
C PRO A 76 17.20 4.92 -14.04
N SER A 77 16.22 4.96 -14.94
CA SER A 77 15.45 6.17 -15.24
C SER A 77 14.41 6.53 -14.18
N LEU A 78 14.13 5.63 -13.23
CA LEU A 78 13.10 5.82 -12.20
C LEU A 78 13.70 6.18 -10.84
N VAL A 79 15.03 6.10 -10.68
CA VAL A 79 15.69 6.25 -9.38
C VAL A 79 16.75 7.34 -9.37
N GLN A 80 16.90 7.95 -8.20
CA GLN A 80 17.97 8.88 -7.86
C GLN A 80 19.30 8.13 -7.62
N LYS A 81 20.38 8.88 -7.40
CA LYS A 81 21.73 8.32 -7.14
C LYS A 81 21.78 7.42 -5.90
N ASP A 82 20.93 7.67 -4.92
CA ASP A 82 20.83 6.85 -3.72
C ASP A 82 20.04 5.55 -3.95
N GLY A 83 19.38 5.41 -5.11
CA GLY A 83 18.54 4.26 -5.49
C GLY A 83 17.11 4.31 -4.97
N CYS A 84 16.67 5.42 -4.39
CA CYS A 84 15.25 5.70 -4.13
C CYS A 84 14.58 6.24 -5.40
N PHE A 85 13.26 6.13 -5.49
CA PHE A 85 12.49 6.79 -6.54
C PHE A 85 12.68 8.31 -6.53
N PHE A 86 12.43 8.96 -7.66
CA PHE A 86 12.23 10.42 -7.68
C PHE A 86 10.93 10.75 -6.95
N SER A 87 11.00 11.63 -5.94
CA SER A 87 9.80 12.21 -5.34
C SER A 87 9.40 13.47 -6.09
N ASP A 88 8.10 13.75 -6.16
CA ASP A 88 7.59 15.07 -6.54
C ASP A 88 8.09 16.17 -5.59
#